data_AF-A0A8T1WVM4-F1
#
_entry.id   AF-A0A8T1WVM4-F1
#
_cell.length_a   1.000
_cell.length_b   1.000
_cell.length_c   1.000
_cell.angle_alpha   90.00
_cell.angle_beta   90.00
_cell.angle_gamma   90.00
#
_symmetry.space_group_name_H-M   'P 1'
#
loop_
_entity.id
_entity.type
_entity.pdbx_description
1 polymer ?
#
loop_
_entity_poly.entity_id
_entity_poly.type
_entity_poly.pdbx_seq_one_letter_code
_entity_poly.pdbx_strand_id
1 'polypeptide(L)'
;MWASRVLRMAVTKTSTGLVGLPVNPNARQDLIKLYRRTLQEILPPEAKNYRNAVEQITNYRLNVVETNEDEDTIERTINCGQLEELIEQAEDELSVIPVYLEHKLWESPVEAAK
;
A
#
# COMPACT_ATOMS: atom_id res chain seq x y z
N MET A 1 24.12 17.01 26.83
CA MET A 1 24.05 16.30 25.53
C MET A 1 22.61 16.29 25.02
N TRP A 2 22.09 17.44 24.57
CA TRP A 2 20.69 17.62 24.14
C TRP A 2 20.60 18.05 22.66
N ALA A 3 21.67 17.89 21.88
CA ALA A 3 21.73 18.30 20.48
C ALA A 3 21.34 17.18 19.50
N SER A 4 21.10 15.96 19.97
CA SER A 4 20.96 14.77 19.10
C SER A 4 19.53 14.49 18.61
N ARG A 5 18.49 15.13 19.17
CA ARG A 5 17.08 14.84 18.81
C ARG A 5 16.51 15.72 17.70
N VAL A 6 16.99 16.95 17.55
CA VAL A 6 16.41 17.94 16.62
C VAL A 6 16.86 17.70 15.17
N LEU A 7 18.03 17.09 14.97
CA LEU A 7 18.65 16.93 13.64
C LEU A 7 18.09 15.76 12.81
N ARG A 8 17.30 14.85 13.37
CA ARG A 8 16.72 13.72 12.62
C ARG A 8 15.46 14.07 11.83
N MET A 9 14.70 15.09 12.25
CA MET A 9 13.45 15.51 11.58
C MET A 9 13.67 16.09 10.17
N ALA A 10 14.91 16.38 9.78
CA ALA A 10 15.26 17.01 8.51
C ALA A 10 16.12 16.13 7.60
N VAL A 11 16.24 14.83 7.87
CA VAL A 11 16.91 13.91 6.95
C VAL A 11 15.89 13.46 5.92
N THR A 12 15.81 14.19 4.81
CA THR A 12 15.05 13.75 3.63
C THR A 12 15.85 12.68 2.89
N LYS A 13 15.18 11.62 2.44
CA LYS A 13 15.80 10.63 1.57
C LYS A 13 16.31 11.30 0.30
N THR A 14 17.56 11.01 -0.07
CA THR A 14 18.20 11.53 -1.29
C THR A 14 18.02 10.59 -2.48
N SER A 15 17.97 9.29 -2.22
CA SER A 15 17.63 8.26 -3.21
C SER A 15 17.00 7.05 -2.50
N THR A 16 16.12 6.34 -3.20
CA THR A 16 15.61 5.01 -2.78
C THR A 16 16.66 3.90 -2.90
N GLY A 17 17.72 4.12 -3.69
CA GLY A 17 18.73 3.11 -4.00
C GLY A 17 18.27 2.07 -5.03
N LEU A 18 17.05 2.19 -5.55
CA LEU A 18 16.47 1.34 -6.57
C LEU A 18 16.45 2.06 -7.93
N VAL A 19 16.77 1.34 -9.00
CA VAL A 19 16.74 1.90 -10.36
C VAL A 19 15.29 2.05 -10.80
N GLY A 20 14.92 3.22 -11.30
CA GLY A 20 13.57 3.48 -11.82
C GLY A 20 12.53 3.90 -10.78
N LEU A 21 12.88 3.91 -9.48
CA LEU A 21 11.98 4.34 -8.41
C LEU A 21 12.46 5.68 -7.80
N PRO A 22 11.93 6.83 -8.22
CA PRO A 22 12.32 8.12 -7.68
C PRO A 22 11.77 8.33 -6.25
N VAL A 23 12.49 9.09 -5.43
CA VAL A 23 12.02 9.48 -4.09
C VAL A 23 10.79 10.37 -4.20
N ASN A 24 9.74 10.07 -3.41
CA ASN A 24 8.55 10.91 -3.34
C ASN A 24 8.54 11.73 -2.03
N PRO A 25 8.70 13.06 -2.08
CA PRO A 25 8.69 13.92 -0.88
C PRO A 25 7.38 13.86 -0.07
N ASN A 26 6.27 13.50 -0.69
CA ASN A 26 4.95 13.41 -0.06
C ASN A 26 4.42 11.97 0.01
N ALA A 27 5.32 10.97 -0.01
CA ALA A 27 4.98 9.55 -0.10
C ALA A 27 3.86 9.13 0.88
N ARG A 28 3.95 9.55 2.14
CA ARG A 28 2.94 9.28 3.17
C ARG A 28 1.53 9.74 2.76
N GLN A 29 1.40 10.96 2.27
CA GLN A 29 0.08 11.52 1.92
C GLN A 29 -0.52 10.82 0.70
N ASP A 30 0.31 10.49 -0.28
CA ASP A 30 -0.13 9.81 -1.49
C ASP A 30 -0.54 8.38 -1.19
N LEU A 31 0.21 7.69 -0.34
CA LEU A 31 -0.12 6.35 0.15
C LEU A 31 -1.47 6.31 0.88
N ILE A 32 -1.76 7.30 1.74
CA ILE A 32 -3.06 7.42 2.42
C ILE A 32 -4.20 7.58 1.40
N LYS A 33 -4.01 8.43 0.37
CA LYS A 33 -5.01 8.62 -0.68
C LYS A 33 -5.26 7.33 -1.45
N LEU A 34 -4.19 6.62 -1.82
CA LEU A 34 -4.27 5.36 -2.56
C LEU A 34 -4.99 4.29 -1.75
N TYR A 35 -4.64 4.06 -0.49
CA TYR A 35 -5.33 3.08 0.34
C TYR A 35 -6.81 3.42 0.57
N ARG A 36 -7.14 4.70 0.76
CA ARG A 36 -8.55 5.12 0.84
C ARG A 36 -9.30 4.85 -0.46
N ARG A 37 -8.64 5.04 -1.61
CA ARG A 37 -9.21 4.70 -2.91
C ARG A 37 -9.40 3.19 -3.04
N THR A 38 -8.41 2.37 -2.67
CA THR A 38 -8.52 0.90 -2.68
C THR A 38 -9.68 0.42 -1.82
N LEU A 39 -9.92 1.02 -0.66
CA LEU A 39 -11.06 0.68 0.21
C LEU A 39 -12.42 1.16 -0.35
N GLN A 40 -12.43 2.15 -1.26
CA GLN A 40 -13.64 2.61 -1.94
C GLN A 40 -14.04 1.72 -3.11
N GLU A 41 -13.08 0.99 -3.71
CA GLU A 41 -13.37 0.04 -4.77
C GLU A 41 -14.14 -1.17 -4.20
N ILE A 42 -15.41 -1.32 -4.59
CA ILE A 42 -16.30 -2.33 -4.02
C ILE A 42 -16.15 -3.65 -4.79
N LEU A 43 -15.56 -4.65 -4.13
CA LEU A 43 -15.54 -6.04 -4.62
C LEU A 43 -16.86 -6.77 -4.31
N PRO A 44 -17.35 -7.64 -5.21
CA PRO A 44 -18.57 -8.41 -5.00
C PRO A 44 -18.44 -9.35 -3.79
N PRO A 45 -19.56 -9.67 -3.13
CA PRO A 45 -19.56 -10.56 -1.95
C PRO A 45 -19.11 -11.99 -2.27
N GLU A 46 -19.18 -12.40 -3.54
CA GLU A 46 -18.71 -13.70 -4.03
C GLU A 46 -17.18 -13.84 -3.94
N ALA A 47 -16.46 -12.73 -4.14
CA ALA A 47 -15.00 -12.64 -4.02
C ALA A 47 -14.53 -12.50 -2.56
N LYS A 48 -15.22 -13.12 -1.60
CA LYS A 48 -15.00 -12.92 -0.16
C LYS A 48 -13.54 -13.10 0.27
N ASN A 49 -12.84 -14.08 -0.28
CA ASN A 49 -11.46 -14.38 0.13
C ASN A 49 -10.50 -13.25 -0.26
N TYR A 50 -10.51 -12.85 -1.53
CA TYR A 50 -9.68 -11.76 -2.03
C TYR A 50 -10.06 -10.44 -1.37
N ARG A 51 -11.35 -10.13 -1.33
CA ARG A 51 -11.87 -8.93 -0.66
C ARG A 51 -11.41 -8.81 0.79
N ASN A 52 -11.57 -9.87 1.60
CA ASN A 52 -11.17 -9.84 3.00
C ASN A 52 -9.65 -9.64 3.15
N ALA A 53 -8.84 -10.27 2.30
CA ALA A 53 -7.39 -10.13 2.35
C ALA A 53 -6.96 -8.68 2.01
N VAL A 54 -7.51 -8.11 0.93
CA VAL A 54 -7.24 -6.73 0.52
C VAL A 54 -7.68 -5.74 1.61
N GLU A 55 -8.89 -5.90 2.15
CA GLU A 55 -9.39 -5.06 3.24
C GLU A 55 -8.51 -5.17 4.49
N GLN A 56 -8.11 -6.37 4.90
CA GLN A 56 -7.27 -6.57 6.09
C GLN A 56 -5.90 -5.92 5.93
N ILE A 57 -5.23 -6.16 4.81
CA ILE A 57 -3.89 -5.62 4.52
C ILE A 57 -3.96 -4.10 4.41
N THR A 58 -4.91 -3.58 3.64
CA THR A 58 -5.05 -2.14 3.40
C THR A 58 -5.40 -1.39 4.68
N ASN A 59 -6.33 -1.91 5.50
CA ASN A 59 -6.67 -1.29 6.79
C ASN A 59 -5.50 -1.31 7.77
N TYR A 60 -4.75 -2.41 7.84
CA TYR A 60 -3.55 -2.48 8.69
C TYR A 60 -2.51 -1.44 8.27
N ARG A 61 -2.16 -1.40 6.98
CA ARG A 61 -1.17 -0.46 6.45
C ARG A 61 -1.63 0.99 6.59
N LEU A 62 -2.90 1.29 6.30
CA LEU A 62 -3.50 2.61 6.48
C LEU A 62 -3.39 3.08 7.93
N ASN A 63 -3.75 2.22 8.90
CA ASN A 63 -3.66 2.56 10.33
C ASN A 63 -2.22 2.89 10.76
N VAL A 64 -1.24 2.12 10.30
CA VAL A 64 0.19 2.37 10.61
C VAL A 64 0.64 3.73 10.07
N VAL A 65 0.22 4.07 8.84
CA VAL A 65 0.62 5.30 8.14
C VAL A 65 -0.10 6.53 8.71
N GLU A 66 -1.34 6.38 9.17
CA GLU A 66 -2.08 7.44 9.85
C GLU A 66 -1.52 7.71 11.26
N THR A 67 -1.13 6.65 11.98
CA THR A 67 -0.62 6.74 13.37
C THR A 67 0.79 7.32 13.46
N ASN A 68 1.65 7.03 12.48
CA ASN A 68 3.06 7.45 12.50
C ASN A 68 3.32 8.54 11.47
N GLU A 69 4.17 9.51 11.83
CA GLU A 69 4.62 10.58 10.92
C GLU A 69 6.01 10.29 10.34
N ASP A 70 6.84 9.54 11.06
CA ASP A 70 8.22 9.23 10.69
C ASP A 70 8.30 8.06 9.70
N GLU A 71 8.92 8.30 8.55
CA GLU A 71 9.00 7.36 7.45
C GLU A 71 9.69 6.04 7.85
N ASP A 72 10.83 6.14 8.54
CA ASP A 72 11.60 5.00 9.05
C ASP A 72 10.75 4.10 9.97
N THR A 73 9.89 4.69 10.80
CA THR A 73 9.02 3.92 11.70
C THR A 73 7.90 3.21 10.95
N ILE A 74 7.35 3.84 9.90
CA ILE A 74 6.33 3.24 9.05
C ILE A 74 6.91 2.02 8.33
N GLU A 75 8.07 2.18 7.68
CA GLU A 75 8.74 1.11 6.93
C GLU A 75 9.09 -0.09 7.80
N ARG A 76 9.64 0.16 8.99
CA ARG A 76 9.99 -0.93 9.93
C ARG A 76 8.76 -1.64 10.48
N THR A 77 7.66 -0.92 10.67
CA THR A 77 6.42 -1.48 11.21
C THR A 77 5.71 -2.34 10.16
N ILE A 78 5.59 -1.84 8.93
CA ILE A 78 4.96 -2.56 7.82
C ILE A 78 5.87 -3.69 7.31
N ASN A 79 7.18 -3.49 7.38
CA ASN A 79 8.23 -4.44 7.00
C ASN A 79 8.03 -5.04 5.60
N CYS A 80 7.73 -4.18 4.62
CA CYS A 80 7.42 -4.57 3.25
C CYS A 80 8.04 -3.61 2.22
N GLY A 81 9.30 -3.22 2.44
CA GLY A 81 10.03 -2.28 1.58
C GLY A 81 9.88 -0.83 1.99
N GLN A 82 10.29 0.08 1.10
CA GLN A 82 10.20 1.52 1.26
C GLN A 82 8.79 2.05 0.99
N LEU A 83 8.45 3.26 1.45
CA LEU A 83 7.13 3.86 1.13
C LEU A 83 6.88 3.95 -0.38
N GLU A 84 7.89 4.26 -1.18
CA GLU A 84 7.76 4.33 -2.63
C GLU A 84 7.38 2.98 -3.25
N GLU A 85 7.93 1.87 -2.76
CA GLU A 85 7.55 0.52 -3.21
C GLU A 85 6.10 0.19 -2.78
N LEU A 86 5.68 0.66 -1.61
CA LEU A 86 4.30 0.48 -1.15
C LEU A 86 3.29 1.29 -1.97
N ILE A 87 3.71 2.43 -2.52
CA ILE A 87 2.89 3.22 -3.46
C ILE A 87 2.68 2.43 -4.75
N GLU A 88 3.75 1.91 -5.35
CA GLU A 88 3.68 1.07 -6.55
C GLU A 88 2.79 -0.15 -6.34
N GLN A 89 2.94 -0.86 -5.21
CA GLN A 89 2.05 -1.97 -4.84
C GLN A 89 0.58 -1.56 -4.74
N ALA A 90 0.29 -0.38 -4.19
CA ALA A 90 -1.09 0.10 -4.05
C ALA A 90 -1.71 0.50 -5.41
N GLU A 91 -0.90 1.04 -6.32
CA GLU A 91 -1.30 1.35 -7.69
C GLU A 91 -1.54 0.06 -8.50
N ASP A 92 -0.65 -0.91 -8.37
CA ASP A 92 -0.79 -2.24 -8.98
C ASP A 92 -2.08 -2.91 -8.49
N GLU A 93 -2.36 -2.88 -7.19
CA GLU A 93 -3.58 -3.45 -6.62
C GLU A 93 -4.84 -2.82 -7.23
N LEU A 94 -4.87 -1.48 -7.41
CA LEU A 94 -5.96 -0.79 -8.08
C LEU A 94 -6.12 -1.21 -9.55
N SER A 95 -5.02 -1.55 -10.23
CA SER A 95 -5.05 -2.06 -11.61
C SER A 95 -5.52 -3.51 -11.70
N VAL A 96 -5.30 -4.31 -10.65
CA VAL A 96 -5.69 -5.73 -10.58
C VAL A 96 -7.19 -5.88 -10.32
N ILE A 97 -7.79 -5.02 -9.49
CA ILE A 97 -9.24 -5.07 -9.17
C ILE A 97 -10.13 -5.19 -10.42
N PRO A 98 -10.03 -4.34 -11.47
CA PRO A 98 -10.89 -4.46 -12.64
C PRO A 98 -10.66 -5.77 -13.41
N VAL A 99 -9.42 -6.23 -13.51
CA VAL A 99 -9.06 -7.52 -14.14
C VAL A 99 -9.66 -8.69 -13.35
N TYR A 100 -9.60 -8.62 -12.03
CA TYR A 100 -10.15 -9.62 -11.12
C TYR A 100 -11.68 -9.73 -11.29
N LEU A 101 -12.37 -8.60 -11.48
CA LEU A 101 -13.80 -8.54 -11.76
C LEU A 101 -14.17 -9.05 -13.15
N GLU A 102 -13.43 -8.67 -14.19
CA GLU A 102 -13.67 -9.08 -15.57
C GLU A 102 -13.59 -10.60 -15.73
N HIS A 103 -12.55 -11.21 -15.14
CA HIS A 103 -12.30 -12.65 -15.25
C HIS A 103 -12.97 -13.50 -14.16
N LYS A 104 -13.65 -12.88 -13.20
CA LYS A 104 -14.30 -13.55 -12.06
C LYS A 104 -13.42 -14.62 -11.41
N LEU A 105 -12.21 -14.24 -11.02
CA LEU A 105 -11.17 -15.18 -10.55
C LEU A 105 -11.52 -15.92 -9.25
N TRP A 106 -12.67 -15.65 -8.64
CA TRP A 106 -13.22 -16.37 -7.50
C TRP A 106 -14.00 -17.64 -7.88
N GLU A 107 -14.38 -17.80 -9.15
CA GLU A 107 -15.07 -18.99 -9.63
C GLU A 107 -14.09 -20.18 -9.73
N SER A 108 -14.59 -21.40 -9.47
CA SER A 108 -13.76 -22.59 -9.61
C SER A 108 -13.41 -22.83 -11.09
N PRO A 109 -12.22 -23.36 -11.43
CA PRO A 109 -11.88 -23.69 -12.82
C PRO A 109 -12.90 -24.65 -13.48
N VAL A 110 -13.58 -25.47 -12.68
CA VAL A 110 -14.62 -26.41 -13.16
C VAL A 110 -15.90 -25.66 -13.55
N GLU A 111 -16.23 -24.58 -12.85
CA GLU A 111 -17.41 -23.76 -13.11
C GLU A 111 -17.19 -22.82 -14.29
N ALA A 112 -15.98 -22.26 -14.42
CA ALA A 112 -15.59 -21.39 -15.53
C ALA A 112 -15.47 -22.13 -16.87
N ALA A 113 -15.22 -23.45 -16.86
CA ALA A 113 -15.09 -24.28 -18.07
C ALA A 113 -16.44 -24.77 -18.64
N LYS A 114 -17.57 -24.39 -18.01
CA LYS A 114 -18.92 -24.81 -18.40
C LYS A 114 -19.57 -23.80 -19.33
#